data_AF-A0A915A5S9-F1
#
_entry.id   AF-A0A915A5S9-F1
#
_cell.length_a   1.000
_cell.length_b   1.000
_cell.length_c   1.000
_cell.angle_alpha   90.00
_cell.angle_beta   90.00
_cell.angle_gamma   90.00
#
_symmetry.space_group_name_H-M   'P 1'
#
loop_
_entity.id
_entity.type
_entity.pdbx_description
1 polymer ?
#
loop_
_entity_poly.entity_id
_entity_poly.type
_entity_poly.pdbx_seq_one_letter_code
_entity_poly.pdbx_strand_id
1 'polypeptide(L)'
;SVWVRFGIIETRFMMETIGKASNDRNVCRNNGPNARKLPDRWLDYDPVGKPVKGTRFVPFKTPLSTDFFTNRGKDFGSDDVFDVKALLGYASAHGKEIGLVIDLTATEKYYDPCEWTDRGIEYVKIRCSGHSAHTQTDGVRHFFDVVTAYLNRNANNDYE
;
A
#
# COMPACT_ATOMS: atom_id res chain seq x y z
N SER A 1 -6.83 -15.48 6.91
CA SER A 1 -5.38 -15.22 7.05
C SER A 1 -5.15 -13.74 6.87
N VAL A 2 -4.33 -13.14 7.72
CA VAL A 2 -4.30 -11.69 7.94
C VAL A 2 -3.02 -11.16 7.32
N TRP A 3 -3.19 -10.24 6.38
CA TRP A 3 -2.15 -9.83 5.45
C TRP A 3 -1.55 -8.52 5.90
N VAL A 4 -0.30 -8.58 6.34
CA VAL A 4 0.55 -7.42 6.58
C VAL A 4 0.98 -6.86 5.24
N ARG A 5 0.75 -5.57 4.98
CA ARG A 5 1.44 -4.84 3.91
C ARG A 5 2.56 -4.01 4.51
N PHE A 6 3.56 -3.70 3.70
CA PHE A 6 4.61 -2.74 4.01
C PHE A 6 4.49 -1.57 3.03
N GLY A 7 4.32 -0.35 3.55
CA GLY A 7 4.64 0.87 2.80
C GLY A 7 6.02 1.37 3.19
N ILE A 8 6.70 2.04 2.28
CA ILE A 8 7.91 2.80 2.58
C ILE A 8 7.52 4.28 2.68
N ILE A 9 7.90 4.90 3.79
CA ILE A 9 7.66 6.30 4.10
C ILE A 9 8.84 7.17 3.64
N GLU A 10 8.54 8.27 2.97
CA GLU A 10 9.42 9.41 2.70
C GLU A 10 8.96 10.65 3.49
N THR A 11 9.87 11.61 3.67
CA THR A 11 9.62 12.92 4.29
C THR A 11 10.06 14.02 3.30
N ARG A 12 9.08 14.59 2.57
CA ARG A 12 9.01 15.87 1.81
C ARG A 12 10.28 16.60 1.33
N PHE A 13 10.29 17.05 0.05
CA PHE A 13 10.01 18.44 -0.39
C PHE A 13 9.80 18.50 -1.93
N MET A 14 8.95 19.42 -2.38
CA MET A 14 8.49 19.59 -3.76
C MET A 14 9.53 20.36 -4.61
N MET A 15 9.99 19.79 -5.73
CA MET A 15 10.05 20.39 -7.09
C MET A 15 11.09 19.70 -8.01
N GLU A 16 10.58 19.32 -9.19
CA GLU A 16 11.24 19.09 -10.49
C GLU A 16 12.54 18.26 -10.55
N THR A 17 12.48 17.08 -11.20
CA THR A 17 12.95 16.92 -12.60
C THR A 17 12.37 15.62 -13.19
N ILE A 18 12.05 15.70 -14.48
CA ILE A 18 11.44 14.66 -15.32
C ILE A 18 12.43 13.52 -15.60
N GLY A 19 11.99 12.27 -15.46
CA GLY A 19 12.72 11.09 -15.94
C GLY A 19 11.83 9.84 -15.96
N LYS A 20 11.14 9.60 -17.08
CA LYS A 20 10.39 8.35 -17.32
C LYS A 20 11.36 7.21 -17.66
N ALA A 21 11.25 6.08 -16.98
CA ALA A 21 10.81 4.78 -17.55
C ALA A 21 11.21 3.59 -16.67
N SER A 22 10.23 2.78 -16.28
CA SER A 22 10.27 1.32 -16.42
C SER A 22 8.85 0.78 -16.49
N ASN A 23 8.67 -0.20 -17.37
CA ASN A 23 7.40 -0.70 -17.87
C ASN A 23 7.07 -2.02 -17.18
N ASP A 24 6.20 -1.97 -16.17
CA ASP A 24 5.37 -3.10 -15.77
C ASP A 24 3.91 -2.63 -15.83
N ARG A 25 3.11 -3.25 -16.69
CA ARG A 25 1.76 -2.79 -17.04
C ARG A 25 0.81 -2.93 -15.84
N ASN A 26 0.70 -1.87 -15.04
CA ASN A 26 -0.42 -1.65 -14.14
C ASN A 26 -1.63 -1.24 -14.98
N VAL A 27 -2.56 -2.17 -15.20
CA VAL A 27 -3.81 -1.91 -15.92
C VAL A 27 -4.85 -1.45 -14.91
N CYS A 28 -5.37 -0.21 -15.06
CA CYS A 28 -6.47 0.29 -14.22
C CYS A 28 -7.72 -0.60 -14.37
N ARG A 29 -8.43 -0.84 -13.28
CA ARG A 29 -9.55 -1.80 -13.24
C ARG A 29 -10.87 -1.05 -13.04
N ASN A 30 -11.79 -1.22 -13.98
CA ASN A 30 -13.18 -0.81 -13.80
C ASN A 30 -13.89 -1.76 -12.82
N ASN A 31 -14.17 -1.31 -11.60
CA ASN A 31 -15.03 -2.03 -10.65
C ASN A 31 -16.48 -1.56 -10.81
N GLY A 32 -17.42 -2.51 -10.96
CA GLY A 32 -18.86 -2.25 -11.04
C GLY A 32 -19.54 -2.14 -9.67
N PRO A 33 -20.79 -1.65 -9.60
CA PRO A 33 -21.37 -0.99 -8.42
C PRO A 33 -22.04 -1.93 -7.39
N ASN A 34 -21.44 -3.07 -7.03
CA ASN A 34 -21.97 -3.95 -5.98
C ASN A 34 -21.12 -3.90 -4.70
N ALA A 35 -21.76 -3.79 -3.54
CA ALA A 35 -21.09 -3.80 -2.23
C ALA A 35 -20.30 -5.11 -2.05
N ARG A 36 -18.97 -5.00 -1.95
CA ARG A 36 -18.08 -6.17 -1.97
C ARG A 36 -17.86 -6.71 -0.57
N LYS A 37 -17.89 -8.02 -0.34
CA LYS A 37 -17.69 -8.60 1.01
C LYS A 37 -16.30 -8.22 1.58
N LEU A 38 -16.25 -7.69 2.81
CA LEU A 38 -14.99 -7.41 3.51
C LEU A 38 -14.13 -8.67 3.62
N PRO A 39 -12.78 -8.54 3.62
CA PRO A 39 -11.91 -9.65 4.00
C PRO A 39 -12.20 -10.10 5.43
N ASP A 40 -12.07 -11.40 5.69
CA ASP A 40 -12.29 -11.96 7.03
C ASP A 40 -11.37 -11.30 8.06
N ARG A 41 -11.95 -10.92 9.22
CA ARG A 41 -11.27 -10.24 10.34
C ARG A 41 -10.64 -8.88 10.00
N TRP A 42 -10.98 -8.26 8.87
CA TRP A 42 -10.34 -7.01 8.46
C TRP A 42 -10.59 -5.84 9.43
N LEU A 43 -11.74 -5.83 10.11
CA LEU A 43 -12.07 -4.85 11.15
C LEU A 43 -11.28 -5.07 12.45
N ASP A 44 -10.83 -6.30 12.71
CA ASP A 44 -10.11 -6.67 13.93
C ASP A 44 -8.65 -6.15 13.96
N TYR A 45 -8.18 -5.54 12.86
CA TYR A 45 -6.80 -5.06 12.72
C TYR A 45 -6.73 -3.55 12.69
N ASP A 46 -5.73 -3.02 13.38
CA ASP A 46 -5.32 -1.62 13.29
C ASP A 46 -5.00 -1.25 11.83
N PRO A 47 -5.47 -0.09 11.34
CA PRO A 47 -5.23 0.33 9.96
C PRO A 47 -3.73 0.45 9.61
N VAL A 48 -2.95 1.05 10.51
CA VAL A 48 -1.52 1.32 10.33
C VAL A 48 -0.76 0.83 11.56
N GLY A 49 0.28 0.03 11.33
CA GLY A 49 1.16 -0.46 12.37
C GLY A 49 2.30 0.51 12.68
N LYS A 50 3.10 0.19 13.71
CA LYS A 50 4.25 1.01 14.10
C LYS A 50 5.34 0.97 13.02
N PRO A 51 6.00 2.10 12.73
CA PRO A 51 7.19 2.09 11.88
C PRO A 51 8.25 1.10 12.36
N VAL A 52 8.87 0.39 11.42
CA VAL A 52 9.91 -0.57 11.73
C VAL A 52 11.20 0.20 12.04
N LYS A 53 11.62 0.16 13.30
CA LYS A 53 12.78 0.90 13.81
C LYS A 53 14.03 0.63 12.96
N GLY A 54 14.76 1.70 12.64
CA GLY A 54 15.98 1.61 11.82
C GLY A 54 15.71 1.40 10.33
N THR A 55 14.47 1.53 9.88
CA THR A 55 14.09 1.43 8.47
C THR A 55 13.08 2.51 8.12
N ARG A 56 12.80 2.66 6.83
CA ARG A 56 11.75 3.55 6.30
C ARG A 56 10.40 2.85 6.15
N PHE A 57 10.24 1.63 6.68
CA PHE A 57 9.00 0.87 6.53
C PHE A 57 7.93 1.26 7.54
N VAL A 58 6.71 1.41 7.05
CA VAL A 58 5.48 1.44 7.86
C VAL A 58 4.52 0.37 7.37
N PRO A 59 4.21 -0.62 8.21
CA PRO A 59 3.24 -1.62 7.85
C PRO A 59 1.81 -1.07 7.97
N PHE A 60 0.91 -1.53 7.10
CA PHE A 60 -0.51 -1.21 7.16
C PHE A 60 -1.37 -2.38 6.70
N LYS A 61 -2.63 -2.47 7.15
CA LYS A 61 -3.58 -3.45 6.60
C LYS A 61 -3.99 -3.05 5.19
N THR A 62 -4.61 -3.95 4.43
CA THR A 62 -5.06 -3.60 3.07
C THR A 62 -6.09 -2.46 3.07
N PRO A 63 -5.84 -1.27 2.47
CA PRO A 63 -6.94 -0.40 2.10
C PRO A 63 -7.91 -1.10 1.16
N LEU A 64 -9.17 -0.68 1.22
CA LEU A 64 -10.26 -1.20 0.41
C LEU A 64 -10.87 -0.03 -0.39
N SER A 65 -11.28 -0.28 -1.65
CA SER A 65 -12.05 0.72 -2.41
C SER A 65 -13.30 1.15 -1.64
N THR A 66 -13.77 2.36 -1.91
CA THR A 66 -15.00 2.94 -1.37
C THR A 66 -16.21 2.00 -1.46
N ASP A 67 -16.31 1.20 -2.52
CA ASP A 67 -17.40 0.24 -2.74
C ASP A 67 -17.45 -0.91 -1.72
N PHE A 68 -16.40 -1.13 -0.94
CA PHE A 68 -16.47 -2.04 0.20
C PHE A 68 -17.25 -1.45 1.37
N PHE A 69 -17.43 -0.13 1.41
CA PHE A 69 -18.03 0.59 2.53
C PHE A 69 -19.45 1.07 2.23
N THR A 70 -19.91 0.98 0.98
CA THR A 70 -21.27 1.34 0.59
C THR A 70 -22.31 0.39 1.20
N ASN A 71 -23.44 0.95 1.65
CA ASN A 71 -24.61 0.21 2.16
C ASN A 71 -24.32 -0.73 3.36
N ARG A 72 -23.36 -0.39 4.21
CA ARG A 72 -22.91 -1.24 5.35
C ARG A 72 -23.79 -1.23 6.60
N GLY A 73 -24.94 -0.57 6.56
CA GLY A 73 -25.84 -0.47 7.72
C GLY A 73 -25.32 0.48 8.79
N LYS A 74 -25.95 0.47 9.97
CA LYS A 74 -25.73 1.46 11.04
C LYS A 74 -24.51 1.18 11.91
N ASP A 75 -24.03 -0.05 11.90
CA ASP A 75 -22.90 -0.50 12.73
C ASP A 75 -21.54 -0.25 12.08
N PHE A 76 -21.51 0.41 10.91
CA PHE A 76 -20.30 0.73 10.16
C PHE A 76 -20.10 2.24 10.12
N GLY A 77 -19.16 2.73 10.93
CA GLY A 77 -18.88 4.14 11.11
C GLY A 77 -17.89 4.72 10.10
N SER A 78 -17.69 6.04 10.16
CA SER A 78 -16.61 6.71 9.42
C SER A 78 -15.22 6.18 9.78
N ASP A 79 -15.05 5.77 11.04
CA ASP A 79 -13.77 5.30 11.58
C ASP A 79 -13.42 3.89 11.12
N ASP A 80 -14.41 3.13 10.61
CA ASP A 80 -14.22 1.82 9.99
C ASP A 80 -13.76 1.92 8.52
N VAL A 81 -13.85 3.10 7.91
CA VAL A 81 -13.42 3.35 6.53
C VAL A 81 -11.90 3.47 6.48
N PHE A 82 -11.29 2.57 5.71
CA PHE A 82 -9.85 2.63 5.42
C PHE A 82 -9.61 2.34 3.94
N ASP A 83 -9.68 3.40 3.14
CA ASP A 83 -9.32 3.42 1.72
C ASP A 83 -7.91 4.01 1.52
N VAL A 84 -7.45 4.12 0.26
CA VAL A 84 -6.14 4.70 -0.06
C VAL A 84 -6.06 6.16 0.41
N LYS A 85 -7.15 6.92 0.30
CA LYS A 85 -7.20 8.32 0.71
C LYS A 85 -7.03 8.47 2.23
N ALA A 86 -7.68 7.63 3.03
CA ALA A 86 -7.57 7.61 4.48
C ALA A 86 -6.13 7.32 4.92
N LEU A 87 -5.46 6.36 4.27
CA LEU A 87 -4.06 6.04 4.53
C LEU A 87 -3.11 7.20 4.19
N LEU A 88 -3.29 7.85 3.04
CA LEU A 88 -2.49 9.01 2.67
C LEU A 88 -2.75 10.21 3.61
N GLY A 89 -4.00 10.41 4.02
CA GLY A 89 -4.37 11.41 5.02
C GLY A 89 -3.69 11.14 6.37
N TYR A 90 -3.71 9.88 6.82
CA TYR A 90 -3.03 9.45 8.04
C TYR A 90 -1.52 9.72 7.96
N ALA A 91 -0.86 9.35 6.85
CA ALA A 91 0.57 9.62 6.65
C ALA A 91 0.87 11.13 6.74
N SER A 92 0.12 11.94 5.98
CA SER A 92 0.29 13.39 5.93
C SER A 92 0.10 14.05 7.30
N ALA A 93 -0.91 13.62 8.07
CA ALA A 93 -1.18 14.11 9.41
C ALA A 93 -0.03 13.82 10.41
N HIS A 94 0.79 12.80 10.13
CA HIS A 94 1.97 12.44 10.92
C HIS A 94 3.28 12.99 10.31
N GLY A 95 3.18 13.96 9.38
CA GLY A 95 4.33 14.57 8.70
C GLY A 95 5.05 13.60 7.76
N LYS A 96 4.35 12.57 7.27
CA LYS A 96 4.90 11.50 6.43
C LYS A 96 4.30 11.54 5.03
N GLU A 97 5.06 11.05 4.07
CA GLU A 97 4.64 10.82 2.70
C GLU A 97 4.90 9.35 2.34
N ILE A 98 4.06 8.73 1.53
CA ILE A 98 4.29 7.36 1.05
C ILE A 98 4.78 7.47 -0.38
N GLY A 99 6.01 7.07 -0.65
CA GLY A 99 6.57 7.13 -2.00
C GLY A 99 6.65 5.77 -2.71
N LEU A 100 6.58 4.66 -1.97
CA LEU A 100 6.50 3.31 -2.52
C LEU A 100 5.56 2.42 -1.70
N VAL A 101 4.67 1.71 -2.40
CA VAL A 101 3.80 0.66 -1.85
C VAL A 101 4.18 -0.68 -2.45
N ILE A 102 4.50 -1.64 -1.57
CA ILE A 102 4.71 -3.03 -1.96
C ILE A 102 3.51 -3.86 -1.47
N ASP A 103 2.60 -4.22 -2.38
CA ASP A 103 1.43 -5.02 -2.06
C ASP A 103 1.75 -6.52 -2.12
N LEU A 104 1.73 -7.15 -0.94
CA LEU A 104 2.02 -8.56 -0.76
C LEU A 104 0.80 -9.48 -0.89
N THR A 105 -0.40 -8.92 -1.13
CA THR A 105 -1.62 -9.74 -1.20
C THR A 105 -1.64 -10.60 -2.47
N ALA A 106 -2.21 -11.80 -2.40
CA ALA A 106 -2.38 -12.68 -3.57
C ALA A 106 -3.60 -12.33 -4.45
N THR A 107 -4.19 -11.14 -4.30
CA THR A 107 -5.42 -10.73 -5.02
C THR A 107 -5.37 -9.27 -5.42
N GLU A 108 -6.05 -8.93 -6.51
CA GLU A 108 -6.21 -7.54 -7.02
C GLU A 108 -7.59 -6.98 -6.73
N LYS A 109 -8.41 -7.69 -5.95
CA LYS A 109 -9.77 -7.23 -5.72
C LYS A 109 -9.81 -5.96 -4.87
N TYR A 110 -8.86 -5.70 -3.98
CA TYR A 110 -9.11 -4.75 -2.89
C TYR A 110 -9.20 -3.27 -3.30
N TYR A 111 -8.40 -2.82 -4.27
CA TYR A 111 -8.38 -1.43 -4.74
C TYR A 111 -7.79 -1.38 -6.15
N ASP A 112 -7.96 -0.26 -6.84
CA ASP A 112 -7.28 -0.04 -8.11
C ASP A 112 -5.84 0.45 -7.85
N PRO A 113 -4.79 -0.23 -8.37
CA PRO A 113 -3.43 0.28 -8.31
C PRO A 113 -3.26 1.73 -8.77
N CYS A 114 -4.13 2.21 -9.68
CA CYS A 114 -4.11 3.59 -10.17
C CYS A 114 -4.39 4.61 -9.05
N GLU A 115 -5.05 4.21 -7.95
CA GLU A 115 -5.19 5.06 -6.76
C GLU A 115 -3.83 5.49 -6.16
N TRP A 116 -2.76 4.72 -6.38
CA TRP A 116 -1.40 5.06 -5.97
C TRP A 116 -0.65 5.80 -7.07
N THR A 117 -0.60 5.23 -8.27
CA THR A 117 0.25 5.74 -9.34
C THR A 117 -0.18 7.12 -9.85
N ASP A 118 -1.48 7.41 -9.84
CA ASP A 118 -2.02 8.73 -10.24
C ASP A 118 -1.57 9.85 -9.27
N ARG A 119 -1.09 9.47 -8.09
CA ARG A 119 -0.55 10.38 -7.07
C ARG A 119 0.99 10.40 -7.07
N GLY A 120 1.63 9.78 -8.05
CA GLY A 120 3.08 9.69 -8.15
C GLY A 120 3.72 8.67 -7.21
N ILE A 121 2.93 7.81 -6.57
CA ILE A 121 3.42 6.80 -5.63
C ILE A 121 3.80 5.55 -6.41
N GLU A 122 5.05 5.07 -6.26
CA GLU A 122 5.47 3.83 -6.87
C GLU A 122 4.66 2.65 -6.29
N TYR A 123 4.22 1.73 -7.15
CA TYR A 123 3.41 0.60 -6.76
C TYR A 123 3.96 -0.70 -7.33
N VAL A 124 4.29 -1.65 -6.45
CA VAL A 124 4.80 -2.97 -6.82
C VAL A 124 3.93 -4.06 -6.19
N LYS A 125 3.55 -5.04 -7.01
CA LYS A 125 2.74 -6.19 -6.58
C LYS A 125 3.60 -7.44 -6.51
N ILE A 126 3.86 -7.94 -5.30
CA ILE A 126 4.58 -9.19 -5.08
C ILE A 126 3.59 -10.20 -4.49
N ARG A 127 3.02 -11.07 -5.33
CA ARG A 127 2.00 -12.01 -4.87
C ARG A 127 2.62 -13.01 -3.91
N CYS A 128 2.31 -12.89 -2.62
CA CYS A 128 2.72 -13.87 -1.61
C CYS A 128 1.56 -14.80 -1.25
N SER A 129 1.72 -16.11 -1.43
CA SER A 129 0.76 -17.08 -0.89
C SER A 129 1.07 -17.38 0.59
N GLY A 130 0.08 -17.20 1.47
CA GLY A 130 0.29 -17.26 2.93
C GLY A 130 0.67 -18.65 3.46
N HIS A 131 0.28 -19.72 2.75
CA HIS A 131 0.63 -21.10 3.13
C HIS A 131 2.08 -21.49 2.77
N SER A 132 2.77 -20.68 1.95
CA SER A 132 4.09 -21.02 1.40
C SER A 132 5.01 -19.81 1.31
N ALA A 133 4.81 -18.77 2.14
CA ALA A 133 5.61 -17.54 2.10
C ALA A 133 7.11 -17.82 2.23
N HIS A 134 7.48 -18.80 3.06
CA HIS A 134 8.86 -19.21 3.31
C HIS A 134 9.52 -19.95 2.13
N THR A 135 8.75 -20.44 1.14
CA THR A 135 9.29 -21.12 -0.04
C THR A 135 9.32 -20.22 -1.29
N GLN A 136 8.90 -18.96 -1.18
CA GLN A 136 8.84 -18.01 -2.30
C GLN A 136 10.14 -17.21 -2.40
N THR A 137 11.26 -17.90 -2.66
CA THR A 137 12.60 -17.30 -2.76
C THR A 137 12.65 -16.16 -3.77
N ASP A 138 11.95 -16.29 -4.90
CA ASP A 138 11.93 -15.27 -5.95
C ASP A 138 11.18 -14.01 -5.51
N GLY A 139 10.07 -14.17 -4.77
CA GLY A 139 9.32 -13.05 -4.23
C GLY A 139 10.10 -12.29 -3.16
N VAL A 140 10.84 -13.01 -2.31
CA VAL A 140 11.75 -12.42 -1.32
C VAL A 140 12.88 -11.66 -2.00
N ARG A 141 13.53 -12.27 -3.00
CA ARG A 141 14.59 -11.60 -3.77
C ARG A 141 14.08 -10.33 -4.45
N HIS A 142 12.93 -10.43 -5.12
CA HIS A 142 12.31 -9.30 -5.79
C HIS A 142 11.93 -8.18 -4.83
N PHE A 143 11.45 -8.53 -3.62
CA PHE A 143 11.23 -7.54 -2.56
C PHE A 143 12.51 -6.78 -2.23
N PHE A 144 13.62 -7.47 -1.99
CA PHE A 144 14.91 -6.82 -1.71
C PHE A 144 15.39 -5.97 -2.87
N ASP A 145 15.25 -6.43 -4.12
CA ASP A 145 15.66 -5.69 -5.31
C ASP A 145 14.87 -4.37 -5.43
N VAL A 146 13.55 -4.43 -5.26
CA VAL A 146 12.64 -3.26 -5.31
C VAL A 146 12.99 -2.24 -4.22
N VAL A 147 13.14 -2.72 -2.98
CA VAL A 147 13.48 -1.87 -1.83
C VAL A 147 14.85 -1.21 -2.04
N THR A 148 15.86 -2.01 -2.42
CA THR A 148 17.23 -1.51 -2.62
C THR A 148 17.27 -0.47 -3.74
N ALA A 149 16.60 -0.75 -4.86
CA ALA A 149 16.54 0.19 -5.97
C ALA A 149 15.85 1.50 -5.56
N TYR A 150 14.75 1.42 -4.80
CA TYR A 150 14.04 2.59 -4.33
C TYR A 150 14.86 3.42 -3.34
N LEU A 151 15.49 2.78 -2.36
CA LEU A 151 16.34 3.47 -1.38
C LEU A 151 17.55 4.13 -2.04
N ASN A 152 18.18 3.48 -3.02
CA ASN A 152 19.32 4.05 -3.75
C ASN A 152 18.93 5.31 -4.54
N ARG A 153 17.74 5.34 -5.16
CA ARG A 153 17.23 6.54 -5.86
C ARG A 153 16.87 7.68 -4.91
N ASN A 154 16.55 7.35 -3.66
CA ASN A 154 16.06 8.27 -2.64
C ASN A 154 16.98 8.33 -1.41
N ALA A 155 18.29 8.14 -1.61
CA ALA A 155 19.28 8.05 -0.53
C ALA A 155 19.40 9.34 0.29
N ASN A 156 19.04 10.49 -0.30
CA ASN A 156 19.12 11.79 0.37
C ASN A 156 17.87 12.12 1.20
N ASN A 157 16.84 11.26 1.19
CA ASN A 157 15.57 11.48 1.88
C ASN A 157 15.59 10.88 3.29
N ASP A 158 16.75 10.90 3.95
CA ASP A 158 16.92 10.36 5.29
C ASP A 158 16.25 11.28 6.33
N TYR A 159 15.71 10.64 7.37
CA TYR A 159 15.13 11.29 8.53
C TYR A 159 16.20 12.05 9.31
N GLU A 160 16.00 13.36 9.54
CA GLU A 160 16.38 13.96 10.83
C GLU A 160 15.34 13.61 11.91
#